data_AF-A0A521SRI5-F1
#
_entry.id   AF-A0A521SRI5-F1
#
_cell.length_a   1.000
_cell.length_b   1.000
_cell.length_c   1.000
_cell.angle_alpha   90.00
_cell.angle_beta   90.00
_cell.angle_gamma   90.00
#
_symmetry.space_group_name_H-M   'P 1'
#
loop_
_entity.id
_entity.type
_entity.pdbx_description
1 polymer ?
#
loop_
_entity_poly.entity_id
_entity_poly.type
_entity_poly.pdbx_seq_one_letter_code
_entity_poly.pdbx_strand_id
1 'polypeptide(L)'
;MKRSKTSAASRSLKFGSFRNSGGRRGGSNRTQQFVKDEEPLSPAVIKELKRRLQDSRDPVRYMLVSEFSRRFILYYNVSSDMFVMNEPSGGTLFKRREAAESVKKLLGKGISIVKYTTKHGKLKRLSPYRGRSVRRHRRNA
;
A
#
# COMPACT_ATOMS: atom_id res chain seq x y z
N MET A 1 -38.85 -38.99 32.09
CA MET A 1 -38.81 -37.97 33.17
C MET A 1 -39.26 -36.64 32.56
N LYS A 2 -40.54 -36.27 32.68
CA LYS A 2 -41.16 -35.36 33.69
C LYS A 2 -40.69 -33.88 33.62
N ARG A 3 -41.50 -33.08 32.90
CA ARG A 3 -42.03 -31.68 33.09
C ARG A 3 -41.25 -30.60 33.88
N SER A 4 -41.18 -29.39 33.28
CA SER A 4 -41.66 -28.07 33.82
C SER A 4 -41.28 -26.96 32.81
N LYS A 5 -42.15 -26.26 32.05
CA LYS A 5 -43.15 -25.21 32.35
C LYS A 5 -42.73 -24.13 33.37
N THR A 6 -42.49 -22.90 32.88
CA THR A 6 -42.81 -21.55 33.46
C THR A 6 -42.29 -20.49 32.47
N SER A 7 -43.10 -19.79 31.67
CA SER A 7 -44.04 -18.66 31.93
C SER A 7 -43.39 -17.26 32.00
N ALA A 8 -43.76 -16.45 31.00
CA ALA A 8 -44.10 -15.02 31.02
C ALA A 8 -43.35 -14.04 31.95
N ALA A 9 -42.83 -12.96 31.38
CA ALA A 9 -43.46 -11.64 31.52
C ALA A 9 -42.67 -10.55 30.78
N SER A 10 -43.33 -9.95 29.80
CA SER A 10 -43.08 -8.64 29.22
C SER A 10 -43.07 -7.53 30.27
N ARG A 11 -42.07 -6.64 30.23
CA ARG A 11 -42.15 -5.33 30.88
C ARG A 11 -41.59 -4.26 29.95
N SER A 12 -42.52 -3.60 29.26
CA SER A 12 -42.30 -2.29 28.65
C SER A 12 -42.10 -1.26 29.75
N LEU A 13 -41.01 -0.50 29.68
CA LEU A 13 -40.88 0.74 30.43
C LEU A 13 -40.84 1.88 29.41
N LYS A 14 -42.03 2.46 29.19
CA LYS A 14 -42.21 3.78 28.61
C LYS A 14 -41.86 4.80 29.70
N PHE A 15 -40.74 5.50 29.53
CA PHE A 15 -40.48 6.77 30.20
C PHE A 15 -40.34 7.80 29.09
N GLY A 16 -41.30 8.70 28.98
CA GLY A 16 -41.10 10.05 29.49
C GLY A 16 -40.96 11.02 28.31
N SER A 17 -42.07 11.62 27.92
CA SER A 17 -42.14 12.71 26.96
C SER A 17 -41.41 13.94 27.50
N PHE A 18 -40.27 14.30 26.90
CA PHE A 18 -39.65 15.60 27.11
C PHE A 18 -40.04 16.54 25.95
N ARG A 19 -41.15 17.28 26.14
CA ARG A 19 -41.32 18.58 25.53
C ARG A 19 -40.56 19.58 26.40
N ASN A 20 -39.53 20.21 25.86
CA ASN A 20 -39.13 21.52 26.38
C ASN A 20 -38.86 22.47 25.23
N SER A 21 -39.77 23.42 25.12
CA SER A 21 -39.75 24.61 24.30
C SER A 21 -38.71 25.61 24.80
N GLY A 22 -38.04 26.27 23.87
CA GLY A 22 -37.59 27.66 24.04
C GLY A 22 -36.33 27.88 24.88
N GLY A 23 -35.22 28.13 24.20
CA GLY A 23 -34.02 28.65 24.82
C GLY A 23 -32.98 29.10 23.79
N ARG A 24 -33.15 30.33 23.27
CA ARG A 24 -32.08 31.08 22.58
C ARG A 24 -30.83 31.07 23.45
N ARG A 25 -29.75 30.42 23.01
CA ARG A 25 -28.40 30.67 23.56
C ARG A 25 -27.36 30.59 22.45
N GLY A 26 -26.77 31.75 22.19
CA GLY A 26 -25.37 31.91 21.87
C GLY A 26 -24.93 31.33 20.53
N GLY A 27 -24.77 32.21 19.54
CA GLY A 27 -23.80 32.00 18.49
C GLY A 27 -22.46 31.64 19.13
N SER A 28 -22.14 30.34 19.11
CA SER A 28 -20.80 29.86 19.40
C SER A 28 -19.94 30.37 18.26
N ASN A 29 -19.14 31.38 18.56
CA ASN A 29 -18.00 31.83 17.79
C ASN A 29 -17.30 30.62 17.19
N ARG A 30 -17.61 30.31 15.93
CA ARG A 30 -16.79 29.45 15.12
C ARG A 30 -15.52 30.25 14.95
N THR A 31 -14.55 29.95 15.81
CA THR A 31 -13.20 30.47 15.79
C THR A 31 -12.80 30.55 14.32
N GLN A 32 -12.82 31.76 13.78
CA GLN A 32 -12.12 32.08 12.56
C GLN A 32 -10.67 31.85 12.95
N GLN A 33 -10.22 30.63 12.69
CA GLN A 33 -8.84 30.24 12.81
C GLN A 33 -8.15 31.13 11.80
N PHE A 34 -7.58 32.23 12.28
CA PHE A 34 -6.69 33.07 11.52
C PHE A 34 -5.69 32.12 10.88
N VAL A 35 -5.80 31.97 9.56
CA VAL A 35 -4.79 31.28 8.76
C VAL A 35 -3.58 32.17 8.91
N LYS A 36 -2.73 31.82 9.89
CA LYS A 36 -1.44 32.42 10.11
C LYS A 36 -0.78 32.44 8.74
N ASP A 37 -0.35 33.60 8.25
CA ASP A 37 0.31 33.74 6.95
C ASP A 37 1.40 32.67 6.87
N GLU A 38 1.09 31.56 6.20
CA GLU A 38 2.01 30.43 6.13
C GLU A 38 3.15 30.92 5.26
N GLU A 39 4.34 30.94 5.85
CA GLU A 39 5.58 31.19 5.14
C GLU A 39 5.55 30.35 3.85
N PRO A 40 5.67 30.99 2.66
CA PRO A 40 5.46 30.29 1.41
C PRO A 40 6.42 29.11 1.32
N LEU A 41 5.85 27.91 1.18
CA LEU A 41 6.64 26.68 1.11
C LEU A 41 7.79 26.84 0.11
N SER A 42 9.00 26.48 0.53
CA SER A 42 10.16 26.50 -0.35
C SER A 42 9.84 25.78 -1.67
N PRO A 43 10.25 26.31 -2.84
CA PRO A 43 10.03 25.68 -4.13
C PRO A 43 10.47 24.22 -4.18
N ALA A 44 11.52 23.85 -3.44
CA ALA A 44 12.01 22.48 -3.31
C ALA A 44 10.99 21.56 -2.62
N VAL A 45 10.33 22.04 -1.57
CA VAL A 45 9.29 21.31 -0.84
C VAL A 45 8.05 21.14 -1.71
N ILE A 46 7.62 22.19 -2.40
CA ILE A 46 6.49 22.13 -3.34
C ILE A 46 6.79 21.10 -4.44
N LYS A 47 8.01 21.13 -5.00
CA LYS A 47 8.44 20.16 -6.02
C LYS A 47 8.39 18.73 -5.49
N GLU A 48 8.90 18.49 -4.28
CA GLU A 48 8.87 17.17 -3.65
C GLU A 48 7.43 16.70 -3.35
N LEU A 49 6.55 17.58 -2.88
CA LEU A 49 5.14 17.26 -2.63
C LEU A 49 4.41 16.89 -3.92
N LYS A 50 4.55 17.70 -4.98
CA LYS A 50 4.01 17.39 -6.31
C LYS A 50 4.51 16.04 -6.80
N ARG A 51 5.80 15.76 -6.62
CA ARG A 51 6.41 14.47 -6.97
C ARG A 51 5.83 13.31 -6.17
N ARG A 52 5.67 13.44 -4.85
CA ARG A 52 5.04 12.41 -3.99
C ARG A 52 3.59 12.15 -4.36
N LEU A 53 2.85 13.19 -4.74
CA LEU A 53 1.48 13.06 -5.22
C LEU A 53 1.42 12.24 -6.51
N GLN A 54 2.33 12.50 -7.46
CA GLN A 54 2.43 11.73 -8.70
C GLN A 54 2.78 10.25 -8.42
N ASP A 55 3.80 9.99 -7.60
CA ASP A 55 4.19 8.63 -7.22
C ASP A 55 3.04 7.86 -6.53
N SER A 56 2.21 8.56 -5.75
CA SER A 56 1.06 7.96 -5.06
C SER A 56 -0.05 7.57 -6.03
N ARG A 57 -0.28 8.38 -7.07
CA ARG A 57 -1.30 8.14 -8.10
C ARG A 57 -0.90 7.06 -9.10
N ASP A 58 0.39 6.89 -9.37
CA ASP A 58 0.86 5.81 -10.23
C ASP A 58 0.64 4.44 -9.53
N PRO A 59 -0.14 3.51 -10.13
CA PRO A 59 -0.34 2.16 -9.57
C PRO A 59 0.80 1.19 -9.90
N VAL A 60 1.77 1.59 -10.72
CA VAL A 60 2.90 0.75 -11.12
C VAL A 60 3.93 0.70 -10.00
N ARG A 61 4.43 -0.51 -9.74
CA ARG A 61 5.49 -0.78 -8.78
C ARG A 61 6.58 -1.59 -9.47
N TYR A 62 7.81 -1.40 -9.02
CA TYR A 62 8.97 -2.12 -9.49
C TYR A 62 9.40 -3.10 -8.41
N MET A 63 9.73 -4.33 -8.78
CA MET A 63 10.19 -5.35 -7.85
C MET A 63 11.48 -5.98 -8.37
N LEU A 64 12.39 -6.29 -7.47
CA LEU A 64 13.62 -7.00 -7.78
C LEU A 64 13.39 -8.50 -7.71
N VAL A 65 13.70 -9.16 -8.81
CA VAL A 65 13.38 -10.57 -9.02
C VAL A 65 14.62 -11.30 -9.54
N SER A 66 14.95 -12.44 -8.96
CA SER A 66 15.89 -13.40 -9.53
C SER A 66 15.10 -14.56 -10.14
N GLU A 67 15.18 -14.72 -11.46
CA GLU A 67 14.43 -15.70 -12.22
C GLU A 67 15.32 -16.86 -12.65
N PHE A 68 15.15 -18.03 -12.02
CA PHE A 68 15.86 -19.25 -12.44
C PHE A 68 15.01 -20.06 -13.42
N SER A 69 13.73 -20.25 -13.09
CA SER A 69 12.74 -20.92 -13.95
C SER A 69 11.35 -20.30 -13.76
N ARG A 70 10.37 -20.69 -14.58
CA ARG A 70 8.97 -20.26 -14.40
C ARG A 70 8.37 -20.70 -13.06
N ARG A 71 8.91 -21.75 -12.44
CA ARG A 71 8.46 -22.31 -11.16
C ARG A 71 9.37 -21.94 -9.99
N PHE A 72 10.48 -21.24 -10.26
CA PHE A 72 11.47 -20.88 -9.27
C PHE A 72 11.89 -19.42 -9.47
N ILE A 73 11.14 -18.56 -8.78
CA ILE A 73 11.28 -17.12 -8.82
C ILE A 73 11.56 -16.63 -7.40
N LEU A 74 12.62 -15.86 -7.23
CA LEU A 74 12.97 -15.26 -5.95
C LEU A 74 12.65 -13.77 -5.97
N TYR A 75 12.03 -13.29 -4.90
CA TYR A 75 11.59 -11.91 -4.71
C TYR A 75 12.39 -11.28 -3.58
N TYR A 76 13.13 -10.21 -3.88
CA TYR A 76 13.98 -9.58 -2.86
C TYR A 76 13.16 -8.73 -1.89
N ASN A 77 13.41 -8.92 -0.60
CA ASN A 77 12.87 -8.12 0.49
C ASN A 77 13.98 -7.28 1.11
N VAL A 78 13.86 -5.95 0.98
CA VAL A 78 14.82 -4.98 1.51
C VAL A 78 14.82 -4.96 3.04
N SER A 79 13.68 -5.19 3.68
CA SER A 79 13.56 -5.11 5.15
C SER A 79 14.28 -6.25 5.85
N SER A 80 14.28 -7.45 5.25
CA SER A 80 14.96 -8.62 5.80
C SER A 80 16.30 -8.91 5.13
N ASP A 81 16.70 -8.13 4.12
CA ASP A 81 17.85 -8.37 3.24
C ASP A 81 17.92 -9.80 2.65
N MET A 82 16.76 -10.39 2.37
CA MET A 82 16.64 -11.80 1.98
C MET A 82 15.70 -11.96 0.80
N PHE A 83 15.80 -13.10 0.13
CA PHE A 83 14.90 -13.48 -0.96
C PHE A 83 13.77 -14.38 -0.45
N VAL A 84 12.54 -14.04 -0.83
CA VAL A 84 11.35 -14.89 -0.62
C VAL A 84 11.11 -15.71 -1.88
N MET A 85 10.89 -17.01 -1.71
CA MET A 85 10.74 -17.95 -2.82
C MET A 85 9.29 -18.08 -3.24
N ASN A 86 9.02 -17.91 -4.54
CA ASN A 86 7.73 -18.13 -5.22
C ASN A 86 6.52 -17.36 -4.66
N GLU A 87 6.74 -16.47 -3.71
CA GLU A 87 5.71 -15.63 -3.12
C GLU A 87 6.00 -14.15 -3.42
N PRO A 88 5.32 -13.54 -4.41
CA PRO A 88 5.56 -12.15 -4.78
C PRO A 88 5.15 -11.15 -3.71
N SER A 89 4.21 -11.49 -2.81
CA SER A 89 3.81 -10.65 -1.67
C SER A 89 4.96 -10.40 -0.68
N GLY A 90 5.91 -11.34 -0.60
CA GLY A 90 7.08 -11.20 0.27
C GLY A 90 8.17 -10.27 -0.27
N GLY A 91 8.07 -9.84 -1.54
CA GLY A 91 9.04 -8.94 -2.17
C GLY A 91 8.76 -7.46 -1.91
N THR A 92 9.80 -6.63 -1.92
CA THR A 92 9.66 -5.19 -1.78
C THR A 92 9.20 -4.52 -3.08
N LEU A 93 8.14 -3.72 -2.97
CA LEU A 93 7.58 -2.91 -4.05
C LEU A 93 8.14 -1.49 -4.03
N PHE A 94 8.99 -1.16 -4.99
CA PHE A 94 9.50 0.17 -5.20
C PHE A 94 8.49 1.01 -5.99
N LYS A 95 8.20 2.24 -5.53
CA LYS A 95 7.38 3.19 -6.28
C LYS A 95 8.11 3.69 -7.53
N ARG A 96 9.43 3.85 -7.43
CA ARG A 96 10.29 4.42 -8.47
C ARG A 96 11.22 3.38 -9.06
N ARG A 97 11.46 3.50 -10.37
CA ARG A 97 12.37 2.61 -11.08
C ARG A 97 13.81 2.85 -10.67
N GLU A 98 14.20 4.11 -10.51
CA GLU A 98 15.56 4.54 -10.17
C GLU A 98 15.98 3.98 -8.79
N ALA A 99 15.04 3.96 -7.83
CA ALA A 99 15.28 3.37 -6.52
C ALA A 99 15.54 1.85 -6.62
N ALA A 100 14.74 1.13 -7.42
CA ALA A 100 14.97 -0.29 -7.67
C ALA A 100 16.30 -0.52 -8.41
N GLU A 101 16.69 0.35 -9.34
CA GLU A 101 17.96 0.28 -10.06
C GLU A 101 19.15 0.45 -9.13
N SER A 102 19.09 1.38 -8.17
CA SER A 102 20.14 1.55 -7.16
C SER A 102 20.32 0.28 -6.32
N VAL A 103 19.25 -0.31 -5.82
CA VAL A 103 19.34 -1.56 -5.05
C VAL A 103 19.82 -2.73 -5.92
N LYS A 104 19.35 -2.81 -7.17
CA LYS A 104 19.85 -3.81 -8.13
C LYS A 104 21.36 -3.70 -8.35
N LYS A 105 21.92 -2.49 -8.40
CA LYS A 105 23.38 -2.30 -8.55
C LYS A 105 24.15 -2.92 -7.38
N LEU A 106 23.61 -2.85 -6.16
CA LEU A 106 24.21 -3.45 -4.97
C LEU A 106 24.13 -4.98 -5.00
N LEU A 107 22.99 -5.55 -5.39
CA LEU A 107 22.80 -7.01 -5.47
C LEU A 107 23.55 -7.67 -6.63
N GLY A 108 23.90 -6.91 -7.66
CA GLY A 108 24.72 -7.38 -8.78
C GLY A 108 23.94 -8.09 -9.90
N LYS A 109 24.59 -9.09 -10.49
CA LYS A 109 24.12 -9.78 -11.71
C LYS A 109 23.02 -10.79 -11.39
N GLY A 110 22.19 -11.10 -12.38
CA GLY A 110 21.12 -12.11 -12.26
C GLY A 110 19.81 -11.58 -11.66
N ILE A 111 19.79 -10.34 -11.17
CA ILE A 111 18.58 -9.65 -10.73
C ILE A 111 17.96 -8.86 -11.88
N SER A 112 16.65 -8.97 -12.03
CA SER A 112 15.84 -8.23 -13.01
C SER A 112 14.84 -7.34 -12.29
N ILE A 113 14.56 -6.18 -12.86
CA ILE A 113 13.48 -5.31 -12.40
C ILE A 113 12.21 -5.67 -13.16
N VAL A 114 11.18 -6.07 -12.43
CA VAL A 114 9.89 -6.50 -12.98
C VAL A 114 8.84 -5.47 -12.59
N LYS A 115 7.98 -5.12 -13.55
CA LYS A 115 6.85 -4.21 -13.30
C LYS A 115 5.66 -4.99 -12.74
N TYR A 116 5.08 -4.46 -11.69
CA TYR A 116 3.85 -4.90 -11.05
C TYR A 116 2.83 -3.77 -11.00
N THR A 117 1.56 -4.12 -10.82
CA THR A 117 0.51 -3.18 -10.47
C THR A 117 -0.17 -3.60 -9.18
N THR A 118 -0.59 -2.63 -8.39
CA THR A 118 -1.28 -2.83 -7.10
C THR A 118 -2.75 -2.39 -7.13
N LYS A 119 -3.37 -2.31 -8.32
CA LYS A 119 -4.77 -1.88 -8.46
C LYS A 119 -5.71 -2.81 -7.69
N HIS A 120 -6.69 -2.24 -7.01
CA HIS A 120 -7.71 -2.96 -6.22
C HIS A 120 -7.14 -3.91 -5.16
N GLY A 121 -5.99 -3.58 -4.58
CA GLY A 121 -5.33 -4.42 -3.57
C GLY A 121 -4.76 -5.73 -4.12
N LYS A 122 -4.79 -5.95 -5.45
CA LYS A 122 -4.26 -7.14 -6.09
C LYS A 122 -2.90 -6.83 -6.71
N LEU A 123 -1.92 -7.64 -6.36
CA LEU A 123 -0.60 -7.59 -6.97
C LEU A 123 -0.60 -8.38 -8.28
N LYS A 124 -0.45 -7.70 -9.42
CA LYS A 124 -0.36 -8.34 -10.74
C LYS A 124 0.93 -7.97 -11.44
N ARG A 125 1.60 -8.98 -11.98
CA ARG A 125 2.81 -8.80 -12.79
C ARG A 125 2.42 -8.26 -14.18
N LEU A 126 3.11 -7.21 -14.63
CA LEU A 126 2.86 -6.57 -15.93
C LEU A 126 3.86 -7.03 -17.01
N SER A 127 5.12 -7.24 -16.65
CA SER A 127 6.14 -7.67 -17.60
C SER A 127 6.19 -9.20 -17.70
N PRO A 128 6.33 -9.78 -18.90
CA PRO A 128 6.46 -11.23 -19.05
C PRO A 128 7.70 -11.77 -18.32
N TYR A 129 7.68 -13.06 -18.01
CA TYR A 129 8.88 -13.78 -17.61
C TYR A 129 9.90 -13.71 -18.75
N ARG A 130 11.10 -13.20 -18.46
CA ARG A 130 12.18 -13.15 -19.45
C ARG A 130 13.24 -14.22 -19.22
N GLY A 131 13.28 -14.79 -18.02
CA GLY A 131 14.25 -15.81 -17.63
C GLY A 131 15.70 -15.32 -17.75
N ARG A 132 16.65 -16.17 -17.36
CA ARG A 132 18.04 -15.94 -17.75
C ARG A 132 18.16 -16.12 -19.25
N SER A 133 18.30 -15.01 -19.98
CA SER A 133 18.91 -15.06 -21.32
C SER A 133 20.37 -15.45 -21.13
N VAL A 134 20.63 -16.75 -21.04
CA VAL A 134 21.99 -17.27 -21.17
C VAL A 134 22.40 -16.89 -22.59
N ARG A 135 23.21 -15.84 -22.75
CA ARG A 135 23.93 -15.62 -23.99
C ARG A 135 24.70 -16.92 -24.23
N ARG A 136 24.24 -17.76 -25.15
CA ARG A 136 24.97 -18.95 -25.60
C ARG A 136 26.30 -18.43 -26.09
N HIS A 137 27.35 -18.61 -25.29
CA HIS A 137 28.71 -18.41 -25.75
C HIS A 137 28.93 -19.53 -26.78
N ARG A 138 28.77 -19.22 -28.07
CA ARG A 138 29.28 -20.07 -29.14
C ARG A 138 30.78 -20.18 -28.89
N ARG A 139 31.22 -21.30 -28.34
CA ARG A 139 32.60 -21.73 -28.49
C ARG A 139 32.66 -22.33 -29.88
N ASN A 140 33.35 -21.65 -30.79
CA ASN A 140 33.75 -22.28 -32.04
C ASN A 140 34.82 -23.30 -31.66
N ALA A 141 34.53 -24.57 -31.94
CA ALA A 141 35.51 -25.64 -32.02
C ALA A 141 36.25 -25.53 -33.36
#